data_AF-A0A9N8E3I1-F1
#
_entry.id   AF-A0A9N8E3I1-F1
#
_cell.length_a   1.000
_cell.length_b   1.000
_cell.length_c   1.000
_cell.angle_alpha   90.00
_cell.angle_beta   90.00
_cell.angle_gamma   90.00
#
_symmetry.space_group_name_H-M   'P 1'
#
loop_
_entity.id
_entity.type
_entity.pdbx_description
1 polymer ?
#
loop_
_entity_poly.entity_id
_entity_poly.type
_entity_poly.pdbx_seq_one_letter_code
_entity_poly.pdbx_strand_id
1 'polypeptide(L)'
;MRVDKRFSSARIHSLLLLLGFFLPRWGLSVDAFLMIKAPYPSIASCLSLSSSLEDNDDSSNSFFESLLSRFQGDFDNYHQVVQDRSQGLLPREGGGHEQIHCLLVPVPPVVIPQTGTTVAGRLAAFYFDGIPQRIFRFRYYELKCVDDESSSSMVNMTLYCLHPTLEGQLRGISDPMEWPQAMSEFASSQPDEPVVTLLPNCDVQWSRDLDPVQHDYAQRRNDELQQQSTSDTGIHAVMVHGQAIVDSTMMPGTKIKVLDQLSLWDDQFWIHDRGLDPETGDFIYGNQRGVPYQLERVTQLKQTTSGWQRHVTNQELQWTLGPTWRTAEEYQAKLDAVGGGVSSQLNRRSK
;
A
#
# COMPACT_ATOMS: atom_id res chain seq x y z
N MET A 1 -9.91 18.76 -57.22
CA MET A 1 -9.38 18.93 -55.85
C MET A 1 -9.86 17.75 -55.01
N ARG A 2 -9.02 16.72 -54.84
CA ARG A 2 -9.23 15.60 -53.92
C ARG A 2 -8.26 15.82 -52.76
N VAL A 3 -8.78 15.86 -51.54
CA VAL A 3 -8.00 15.97 -50.31
C VAL A 3 -7.85 14.56 -49.74
N ASP A 4 -6.66 13.99 -49.90
CA ASP A 4 -6.27 12.74 -49.24
C ASP A 4 -6.02 13.00 -47.76
N LYS A 5 -6.84 12.41 -46.89
CA LYS A 5 -6.56 12.29 -45.45
C LYS A 5 -5.83 10.98 -45.22
N ARG A 6 -4.50 11.04 -45.05
CA ARG A 6 -3.71 9.95 -44.46
C ARG A 6 -3.91 9.97 -42.95
N PHE A 7 -4.63 9.00 -42.42
CA PHE A 7 -4.58 8.66 -40.99
C PHE A 7 -3.33 7.82 -40.74
N SER A 8 -2.42 8.35 -39.92
CA SER A 8 -1.27 7.62 -39.38
C SER A 8 -1.76 6.67 -38.30
N SER A 9 -1.58 5.37 -38.50
CA SER A 9 -1.82 4.33 -37.51
C SER A 9 -0.60 4.25 -36.58
N ALA A 10 -0.72 4.80 -35.38
CA ALA A 10 0.25 4.55 -34.32
C ALA A 10 -0.07 3.19 -33.67
N ARG A 11 0.76 2.19 -33.99
CA ARG A 11 0.75 0.86 -33.37
C ARG A 11 1.34 0.97 -31.96
N ILE A 12 0.50 0.95 -30.93
CA ILE A 12 0.94 0.74 -29.55
C ILE A 12 1.22 -0.76 -29.36
N HIS A 13 2.49 -1.12 -29.20
CA HIS A 13 2.89 -2.49 -28.87
C HIS A 13 2.52 -2.79 -27.41
N SER A 14 1.68 -3.80 -27.22
CA SER A 14 1.53 -4.49 -25.93
C SER A 14 2.78 -5.36 -25.70
N LEU A 15 3.50 -5.14 -24.60
CA LEU A 15 4.63 -5.97 -24.19
C LEU A 15 4.49 -6.38 -22.72
N LEU A 16 4.64 -7.67 -22.43
CA LEU A 16 4.64 -8.25 -21.09
C LEU A 16 5.89 -9.12 -20.87
N LEU A 17 6.51 -8.92 -19.70
CA LEU A 17 7.35 -9.79 -18.84
C LEU A 17 8.70 -10.35 -19.34
N LEU A 18 9.81 -9.93 -18.68
CA LEU A 18 10.58 -10.67 -17.65
C LEU A 18 11.97 -10.04 -17.40
N LEU A 19 12.33 -9.92 -16.11
CA LEU A 19 13.65 -9.76 -15.44
C LEU A 19 14.88 -9.23 -16.21
N GLY A 20 15.56 -8.23 -15.63
CA GLY A 20 16.98 -7.96 -15.93
C GLY A 20 17.52 -6.62 -15.46
N PHE A 21 18.35 -6.66 -14.41
CA PHE A 21 19.14 -5.59 -13.79
C PHE A 21 19.84 -4.61 -14.75
N PHE A 22 19.93 -3.33 -14.37
CA PHE A 22 21.15 -2.48 -14.44
C PHE A 22 20.91 -1.14 -13.70
N LEU A 23 21.79 -0.77 -12.76
CA LEU A 23 21.80 0.51 -12.05
C LEU A 23 22.71 1.53 -12.77
N PRO A 24 22.33 2.82 -12.86
CA PRO A 24 23.30 3.90 -12.93
C PRO A 24 23.48 4.54 -11.54
N ARG A 25 24.75 4.74 -11.19
CA ARG A 25 25.24 5.35 -9.96
C ARG A 25 24.98 6.87 -10.03
N TRP A 26 24.16 7.40 -9.14
CA TRP A 26 23.97 8.85 -8.97
C TRP A 26 24.26 9.25 -7.53
N GLY A 27 25.15 10.23 -7.36
CA GLY A 27 25.48 10.81 -6.08
C GLY A 27 24.37 11.72 -5.59
N LEU A 28 24.02 11.61 -4.31
CA LEU A 28 23.11 12.51 -3.61
C LEU A 28 23.65 12.92 -2.25
N SER A 29 23.10 14.06 -1.83
CA SER A 29 23.39 14.96 -0.72
C SER A 29 23.60 14.29 0.66
N VAL A 30 24.44 14.94 1.48
CA VAL A 30 25.07 14.41 2.70
C VAL A 30 24.15 14.43 3.93
N ASP A 31 22.98 15.07 3.88
CA ASP A 31 22.16 15.29 5.09
C ASP A 31 21.09 14.21 5.38
N ALA A 32 20.92 13.21 4.50
CA ALA A 32 20.08 12.03 4.76
C ALA A 32 20.85 10.83 5.34
N PHE A 33 22.17 10.98 5.55
CA PHE A 33 23.10 9.85 5.73
C PHE A 33 23.24 9.34 7.18
N LEU A 34 22.60 10.00 8.16
CA LEU A 34 22.82 9.72 9.58
C LEU A 34 21.71 8.91 10.28
N MET A 35 20.58 8.62 9.64
CA MET A 35 19.45 7.95 10.31
C MET A 35 19.28 6.45 10.03
N ILE A 36 19.96 5.88 9.02
CA ILE A 36 19.94 4.42 8.76
C ILE A 36 21.27 3.76 9.19
N LYS A 37 21.91 4.30 10.23
CA LYS A 37 23.11 3.69 10.85
C LYS A 37 22.91 3.34 12.32
N ALA A 38 21.73 3.62 12.89
CA ALA A 38 21.43 3.11 14.22
C ALA A 38 21.24 1.59 14.10
N PRO A 39 22.04 0.77 14.80
CA PRO A 39 21.76 -0.67 14.86
C PRO A 39 20.35 -0.82 15.42
N TYR A 40 19.50 -1.57 14.72
CA TYR A 40 18.19 -1.96 15.26
C TYR A 40 18.44 -2.54 16.66
N PRO A 41 17.88 -1.95 17.74
CA PRO A 41 18.01 -2.55 19.05
C PRO A 41 17.39 -3.95 18.98
N SER A 42 18.05 -4.92 19.61
CA SER A 42 17.55 -6.30 19.65
C SER A 42 16.08 -6.32 20.09
N ILE A 43 15.27 -7.19 19.51
CA ILE A 43 13.83 -7.34 19.82
C ILE A 43 13.60 -7.52 21.34
N ALA A 44 14.59 -8.06 22.07
CA ALA A 44 14.55 -8.24 23.51
C ALA A 44 14.51 -6.93 24.34
N SER A 45 15.00 -5.81 23.80
CA SER A 45 15.07 -4.53 24.54
C SER A 45 13.78 -3.69 24.48
N CYS A 46 12.88 -3.96 23.53
CA CYS A 46 11.63 -3.20 23.38
C CYS A 46 10.47 -3.71 24.25
N LEU A 47 10.60 -4.88 24.89
CA LEU A 47 9.51 -5.51 25.66
C LEU A 47 9.29 -4.92 27.07
N SER A 48 9.97 -3.84 27.46
CA SER A 48 9.90 -3.30 28.84
C SER A 48 8.99 -2.08 29.04
N LEU A 49 8.32 -1.58 27.99
CA LEU A 49 7.53 -0.33 28.05
C LEU A 49 6.05 -0.50 28.41
N SER A 50 5.68 -1.55 29.15
CA SER A 50 4.29 -1.76 29.59
C SER A 50 4.18 -1.93 31.11
N SER A 51 4.37 -0.85 31.88
CA SER A 51 3.80 -0.75 33.25
C SER A 51 4.08 0.59 33.94
N SER A 52 3.48 1.68 33.44
CA SER A 52 3.05 2.81 34.29
C SER A 52 2.47 3.92 33.40
N LEU A 53 1.15 3.88 33.18
CA LEU A 53 0.41 5.02 32.62
C LEU A 53 -0.39 5.63 33.77
N GLU A 54 0.09 6.77 34.28
CA GLU A 54 -0.76 7.73 34.98
C GLU A 54 -1.49 8.57 33.92
N ASP A 55 -2.78 8.83 34.15
CA ASP A 55 -3.73 9.50 33.26
C ASP A 55 -3.30 10.92 32.86
N ASN A 56 -2.53 11.05 31.78
CA ASN A 56 -2.46 12.28 31.00
C ASN A 56 -3.17 12.04 29.66
N ASP A 57 -4.21 12.85 29.43
CA ASP A 57 -5.07 12.89 28.25
C ASP A 57 -4.30 13.40 27.02
N ASP A 58 -3.37 12.56 26.51
CA ASP A 58 -2.56 12.85 25.34
C ASP A 58 -3.27 12.35 24.07
N SER A 59 -4.22 13.17 23.61
CA SER A 59 -5.07 12.90 22.45
C SER A 59 -4.27 12.62 21.16
N SER A 60 -3.03 13.13 21.05
CA SER A 60 -2.13 12.91 19.90
C SER A 60 -1.64 11.46 19.82
N ASN A 61 -1.18 10.91 20.95
CA ASN A 61 -0.81 9.50 21.08
C ASN A 61 -2.01 8.59 20.81
N SER A 62 -3.23 9.01 21.17
CA SER A 62 -4.44 8.25 20.84
C SER A 62 -4.70 8.13 19.34
N PHE A 63 -4.37 9.15 18.54
CA PHE A 63 -4.54 9.11 17.08
C PHE A 63 -3.51 8.20 16.42
N PHE A 64 -2.23 8.35 16.78
CA PHE A 64 -1.16 7.54 16.21
C PHE A 64 -1.42 6.04 16.47
N GLU A 65 -1.74 5.66 17.71
CA GLU A 65 -2.08 4.27 18.05
C GLU A 65 -3.35 3.77 17.33
N SER A 66 -4.36 4.63 17.21
CA SER A 66 -5.57 4.31 16.43
C SER A 66 -5.26 4.06 14.95
N LEU A 67 -4.41 4.89 14.33
CA LEU A 67 -3.95 4.67 12.97
C LEU A 67 -3.13 3.37 12.86
N LEU A 68 -2.15 3.15 13.74
CA LEU A 68 -1.29 1.98 13.70
C LEU A 68 -2.07 0.67 13.84
N SER A 69 -3.06 0.63 14.73
CA SER A 69 -3.90 -0.55 14.95
C SER A 69 -4.79 -0.89 13.75
N ARG A 70 -5.28 0.11 13.02
CA ARG A 70 -6.10 -0.05 11.80
C ARG A 70 -5.26 -0.30 10.56
N PHE A 71 -4.08 0.32 10.45
CA PHE A 71 -3.22 0.32 9.26
C PHE A 71 -2.27 -0.89 9.26
N GLN A 72 -2.86 -2.08 9.36
CA GLN A 72 -2.18 -3.37 9.33
C GLN A 72 -3.17 -4.48 8.93
N GLY A 73 -2.66 -5.65 8.56
CA GLY A 73 -3.48 -6.81 8.16
C GLY A 73 -3.66 -6.96 6.66
N ASP A 74 -4.57 -7.85 6.30
CA ASP A 74 -4.90 -8.22 4.92
C ASP A 74 -6.21 -7.53 4.50
N PHE A 75 -6.25 -6.99 3.28
CA PHE A 75 -7.42 -6.34 2.68
C PHE A 75 -7.59 -6.75 1.21
N ASP A 76 -8.82 -6.90 0.72
CA ASP A 76 -9.11 -7.33 -0.66
C ASP A 76 -10.38 -6.66 -1.20
N ASN A 77 -10.41 -6.33 -2.51
CA ASN A 77 -11.57 -5.68 -3.14
C ASN A 77 -12.46 -6.65 -3.94
N TYR A 78 -12.43 -7.95 -3.65
CA TYR A 78 -13.16 -8.97 -4.42
C TYR A 78 -14.64 -8.62 -4.70
N HIS A 79 -15.40 -8.19 -3.69
CA HIS A 79 -16.82 -7.90 -3.89
C HIS A 79 -17.04 -6.69 -4.81
N GLN A 80 -16.18 -5.67 -4.74
CA GLN A 80 -16.19 -4.55 -5.68
C GLN A 80 -16.01 -5.05 -7.12
N VAL A 81 -15.07 -5.97 -7.34
CA VAL A 81 -14.81 -6.53 -8.67
C VAL A 81 -15.99 -7.37 -9.16
N VAL A 82 -16.59 -8.21 -8.31
CA VAL A 82 -17.80 -8.97 -8.66
C VAL A 82 -18.94 -8.03 -9.06
N GLN A 83 -19.14 -6.95 -8.30
CA GLN A 83 -20.14 -5.94 -8.62
C GLN A 83 -19.86 -5.27 -9.97
N ASP A 84 -18.61 -4.87 -10.25
CA ASP A 84 -18.21 -4.33 -11.54
C ASP A 84 -18.54 -5.28 -12.69
N ARG A 85 -18.19 -6.57 -12.56
CA ARG A 85 -18.48 -7.57 -13.59
C ARG A 85 -19.96 -7.78 -13.81
N SER A 86 -20.77 -7.74 -12.74
CA SER A 86 -22.23 -7.82 -12.85
C SER A 86 -22.82 -6.66 -13.66
N GLN A 87 -22.12 -5.52 -13.72
CA GLN A 87 -22.48 -4.34 -14.49
C GLN A 87 -21.80 -4.28 -15.88
N GLY A 88 -21.06 -5.33 -16.27
CA GLY A 88 -20.35 -5.39 -17.54
C GLY A 88 -19.08 -4.53 -17.59
N LEU A 89 -18.59 -4.04 -16.44
CA LEU A 89 -17.38 -3.24 -16.35
C LEU A 89 -16.15 -4.15 -16.31
N LEU A 90 -15.32 -4.05 -17.34
CA LEU A 90 -14.04 -4.75 -17.42
C LEU A 90 -12.91 -3.87 -16.86
N PRO A 91 -11.75 -4.42 -16.46
CA PRO A 91 -10.62 -3.63 -15.98
C PRO A 91 -10.12 -2.58 -16.97
N ARG A 92 -9.34 -1.61 -16.47
CA ARG A 92 -8.63 -0.58 -17.26
C ARG A 92 -9.58 0.29 -18.08
N GLU A 93 -9.49 0.19 -19.41
CA GLU A 93 -10.32 0.92 -20.38
C GLU A 93 -11.82 0.61 -20.22
N GLY A 94 -12.18 -0.52 -19.60
CA GLY A 94 -13.56 -0.85 -19.28
C GLY A 94 -14.10 -0.16 -18.02
N GLY A 95 -13.24 0.56 -17.28
CA GLY A 95 -13.60 1.35 -16.10
C GLY A 95 -13.91 0.55 -14.83
N GLY A 96 -13.88 -0.78 -14.87
CA GLY A 96 -13.94 -1.65 -13.71
C GLY A 96 -12.57 -1.84 -13.05
N HIS A 97 -12.57 -2.49 -11.90
CA HIS A 97 -11.36 -2.74 -11.11
C HIS A 97 -10.74 -4.12 -11.42
N GLU A 98 -9.42 -4.20 -11.32
CA GLU A 98 -8.69 -5.44 -11.05
C GLU A 98 -8.93 -5.92 -9.62
N GLN A 99 -8.88 -7.24 -9.39
CA GLN A 99 -8.84 -7.77 -8.02
C GLN A 99 -7.44 -7.61 -7.46
N ILE A 100 -7.32 -6.79 -6.44
CA ILE A 100 -6.08 -6.54 -5.72
C ILE A 100 -6.24 -6.89 -4.24
N HIS A 101 -5.15 -7.40 -3.69
CA HIS A 101 -5.01 -7.67 -2.27
C HIS A 101 -3.88 -6.81 -1.72
N CYS A 102 -4.10 -6.19 -0.57
CA CYS A 102 -3.13 -5.39 0.17
C CYS A 102 -2.81 -6.08 1.50
N LEU A 103 -1.52 -6.31 1.77
CA LEU A 103 -1.02 -6.81 3.04
C LEU A 103 -0.09 -5.77 3.66
N LEU A 104 -0.40 -5.38 4.90
CA LEU A 104 0.37 -4.42 5.70
C LEU A 104 0.91 -5.12 6.96
N VAL A 105 2.20 -5.48 6.95
CA VAL A 105 2.86 -6.16 8.07
C VAL A 105 3.60 -5.16 8.96
N PRO A 106 3.28 -5.07 10.27
CA PRO A 106 3.99 -4.22 11.21
C PRO A 106 5.47 -4.58 11.33
N VAL A 107 6.32 -3.56 11.28
CA VAL A 107 7.71 -3.62 11.76
C VAL A 107 7.73 -2.99 13.16
N PRO A 108 8.41 -3.61 14.15
CA PRO A 108 8.44 -3.09 15.52
C PRO A 108 8.83 -1.60 15.57
N PRO A 109 8.12 -0.78 16.37
CA PRO A 109 8.42 0.63 16.46
C PRO A 109 9.78 0.88 17.12
N VAL A 110 10.42 1.98 16.72
CA VAL A 110 11.70 2.44 17.26
C VAL A 110 11.50 3.86 17.78
N VAL A 111 11.97 4.12 19.01
CA VAL A 111 12.02 5.47 19.58
C VAL A 111 13.37 6.08 19.25
N ILE A 112 13.38 7.24 18.59
CA ILE A 112 14.61 7.97 18.27
C ILE A 112 15.10 8.64 19.56
N PRO A 113 16.25 8.24 20.16
CA PRO A 113 16.64 8.73 21.47
C PRO A 113 16.86 10.25 21.54
N GLN A 114 17.26 10.87 20.43
CA GLN A 114 17.56 12.30 20.37
C GLN A 114 16.30 13.17 20.40
N THR A 115 15.20 12.69 19.82
CA THR A 115 13.96 13.46 19.68
C THR A 115 12.83 12.92 20.53
N GLY A 116 12.96 11.69 21.06
CA GLY A 116 11.85 10.96 21.69
C GLY A 116 10.78 10.50 20.71
N THR A 117 10.93 10.80 19.42
CA THR A 117 9.91 10.51 18.40
C THR A 117 9.79 9.01 18.18
N THR A 118 8.56 8.51 18.25
CA THR A 118 8.25 7.12 17.89
C THR A 118 8.08 7.00 16.38
N VAL A 119 8.79 6.04 15.79
CA VAL A 119 8.70 5.69 14.38
C VAL A 119 8.16 4.27 14.26
N ALA A 120 7.12 4.08 13.47
CA ALA A 120 6.54 2.75 13.20
C ALA A 120 6.67 2.40 11.72
N GLY A 121 6.98 1.14 11.41
CA GLY A 121 7.12 0.68 10.02
C GLY A 121 5.98 -0.23 9.56
N ARG A 122 5.70 -0.24 8.26
CA ARG A 122 4.86 -1.26 7.59
C ARG A 122 5.58 -1.79 6.35
N LEU A 123 5.72 -3.11 6.26
CA LEU A 123 6.04 -3.78 5.00
C LEU A 123 4.72 -4.01 4.25
N ALA A 124 4.58 -3.32 3.12
CA ALA A 124 3.34 -3.25 2.36
C ALA A 124 3.48 -3.96 1.02
N ALA A 125 2.71 -5.03 0.83
CA ALA A 125 2.69 -5.82 -0.40
C ALA A 125 1.31 -5.77 -1.06
N PHE A 126 1.29 -5.57 -2.38
CA PHE A 126 0.09 -5.58 -3.20
C PHE A 126 0.21 -6.65 -4.27
N TYR A 127 -0.77 -7.54 -4.35
CA TYR A 127 -0.77 -8.67 -5.28
C TYR A 127 -2.14 -8.90 -5.92
N PHE A 128 -2.15 -9.54 -7.09
CA PHE A 128 -3.38 -9.78 -7.85
C PHE A 128 -4.07 -11.09 -7.47
N ASP A 129 -5.39 -11.11 -7.64
CA ASP A 129 -6.23 -12.32 -7.72
C ASP A 129 -6.11 -13.25 -6.49
N GLY A 130 -5.80 -12.69 -5.31
CA GLY A 130 -5.57 -13.47 -4.09
C GLY A 130 -4.41 -14.48 -4.24
N ILE A 131 -3.36 -14.16 -5.00
CA ILE A 131 -2.14 -14.97 -5.15
C ILE A 131 -0.94 -14.21 -4.54
N PRO A 132 -0.51 -14.53 -3.30
CA PRO A 132 0.59 -13.83 -2.61
C PRO A 132 1.91 -13.80 -3.38
N GLN A 133 2.15 -14.73 -4.31
CA GLN A 133 3.36 -14.77 -5.14
C GLN A 133 3.35 -13.74 -6.28
N ARG A 134 2.20 -13.12 -6.58
CA ARG A 134 2.04 -12.16 -7.68
C ARG A 134 2.09 -10.71 -7.19
N ILE A 135 3.04 -10.40 -6.31
CA ILE A 135 3.26 -9.04 -5.80
C ILE A 135 3.72 -8.13 -6.93
N PHE A 136 2.95 -7.08 -7.23
CA PHE A 136 3.26 -6.07 -8.24
C PHE A 136 3.76 -4.76 -7.62
N ARG A 137 3.54 -4.53 -6.32
CA ARG A 137 4.09 -3.40 -5.56
C ARG A 137 4.49 -3.88 -4.17
N PHE A 138 5.74 -3.65 -3.80
CA PHE A 138 6.29 -3.93 -2.47
C PHE A 138 7.02 -2.70 -1.96
N ARG A 139 6.62 -2.17 -0.81
CA ARG A 139 7.15 -0.93 -0.22
C ARG A 139 7.37 -1.08 1.28
N TYR A 140 8.22 -0.24 1.82
CA TYR A 140 8.28 0.04 3.24
C TYR A 140 7.65 1.41 3.49
N TYR A 141 6.70 1.48 4.42
CA TYR A 141 6.07 2.72 4.87
C TYR A 141 6.55 3.04 6.28
N GLU A 142 7.08 4.24 6.47
CA GLU A 142 7.52 4.74 7.75
C GLU A 142 6.53 5.78 8.25
N LEU A 143 5.92 5.55 9.41
CA LEU A 143 4.95 6.44 10.03
C LEU A 143 5.59 7.16 11.23
N LYS A 144 5.41 8.48 11.28
CA LYS A 144 5.93 9.34 12.35
C LYS A 144 4.84 10.29 12.83
N CYS A 145 4.69 10.41 14.15
CA CYS A 145 3.91 11.48 14.74
C CYS A 145 4.54 12.83 14.38
N VAL A 146 3.70 13.82 14.08
CA VAL A 146 4.14 15.20 13.86
C VAL A 146 3.96 15.96 15.16
N ASP A 147 5.08 16.24 15.84
CA ASP A 147 5.08 17.07 17.04
C ASP A 147 4.99 18.55 16.62
N ASP A 148 3.81 19.00 16.21
CA ASP A 148 3.53 20.41 15.97
C ASP A 148 2.59 20.93 17.06
N GLU A 149 3.06 21.92 17.84
CA GLU A 149 2.31 22.55 18.93
C GLU A 149 0.97 23.15 18.47
N SER A 150 0.75 23.28 17.15
CA SER A 150 -0.45 23.87 16.56
C SER A 150 -1.47 22.88 15.98
N SER A 151 -1.14 21.59 15.81
CA SER A 151 -2.04 20.61 15.14
C SER A 151 -1.93 19.19 15.71
N SER A 152 -2.63 18.95 16.81
CA SER A 152 -2.56 17.72 17.65
C SER A 152 -3.00 16.37 17.02
N SER A 153 -3.10 16.21 15.69
CA SER A 153 -3.61 14.93 15.13
C SER A 153 -3.15 14.58 13.71
N MET A 154 -1.87 14.80 13.38
CA MET A 154 -1.32 14.40 12.08
C MET A 154 -0.21 13.36 12.19
N VAL A 155 -0.18 12.43 11.24
CA VAL A 155 0.87 11.41 11.13
C VAL A 155 1.43 11.45 9.72
N ASN A 156 2.73 11.70 9.60
CA ASN A 156 3.41 11.65 8.32
C ASN A 156 3.80 10.21 8.01
N MET A 157 3.52 9.78 6.78
CA MET A 157 3.94 8.50 6.24
C MET A 157 4.88 8.72 5.06
N THR A 158 6.14 8.35 5.23
CA THR A 158 7.18 8.40 4.20
C THR A 158 7.31 7.04 3.52
N LEU A 159 7.42 7.04 2.19
CA LEU A 159 7.41 5.84 1.37
C LEU A 159 8.83 5.50 0.90
N TYR A 160 9.18 4.21 0.96
CA TYR A 160 10.48 3.72 0.52
C TYR A 160 10.35 2.51 -0.40
N CYS A 161 11.27 2.42 -1.36
CA CYS A 161 11.59 1.17 -2.06
C CYS A 161 12.48 0.30 -1.18
N LEU A 162 12.26 -1.01 -1.22
CA LEU A 162 13.15 -1.97 -0.58
C LEU A 162 14.44 -2.13 -1.38
N HIS A 163 15.54 -2.47 -0.70
CA HIS A 163 16.74 -2.92 -1.39
C HIS A 163 16.41 -4.14 -2.29
N PRO A 164 16.88 -4.22 -3.55
CA PRO A 164 16.47 -5.30 -4.47
C PRO A 164 16.74 -6.71 -3.95
N THR A 165 17.88 -6.93 -3.29
CA THR A 165 18.21 -8.24 -2.68
C THR A 165 17.27 -8.57 -1.53
N LEU A 166 16.93 -7.60 -0.69
CA LEU A 166 15.98 -7.79 0.41
C LEU A 166 14.59 -8.09 -0.15
N GLU A 167 14.11 -7.31 -1.13
CA GLU A 167 12.81 -7.55 -1.76
C GLU A 167 12.72 -8.97 -2.33
N GLY A 168 13.77 -9.43 -3.01
CA GLY A 168 13.86 -10.81 -3.51
C GLY A 168 13.78 -11.87 -2.41
N GLN A 169 14.45 -11.64 -1.28
CA GLN A 169 14.37 -12.53 -0.10
C GLN A 169 12.96 -12.56 0.49
N LEU A 170 12.35 -11.39 0.75
CA LEU A 170 11.02 -11.30 1.35
C LEU A 170 9.93 -11.94 0.48
N ARG A 171 10.04 -11.82 -0.85
CA ARG A 171 9.13 -12.49 -1.81
C ARG A 171 9.25 -14.02 -1.77
N GLY A 172 10.39 -14.55 -1.32
CA GLY A 172 10.61 -15.99 -1.16
C GLY A 172 10.07 -16.56 0.15
N ILE A 173 9.72 -15.71 1.12
CA ILE A 173 9.19 -16.12 2.42
C ILE A 173 7.71 -16.47 2.26
N SER A 174 7.33 -17.66 2.73
CA SER A 174 5.96 -18.17 2.60
C SER A 174 4.99 -17.54 3.59
N ASP A 175 5.43 -17.26 4.83
CA ASP A 175 4.64 -16.52 5.81
C ASP A 175 5.15 -15.08 5.97
N PRO A 176 4.39 -14.08 5.50
CA PRO A 176 4.77 -12.67 5.64
C PRO A 176 5.00 -12.18 7.08
N MET A 177 4.54 -12.91 8.10
CA MET A 177 4.82 -12.57 9.49
C MET A 177 6.31 -12.68 9.85
N GLU A 178 7.10 -13.42 9.06
CA GLU A 178 8.56 -13.53 9.21
C GLU A 178 9.33 -12.36 8.56
N TRP A 179 8.66 -11.52 7.76
CA TRP A 179 9.33 -10.43 7.03
C TRP A 179 10.06 -9.43 7.93
N PRO A 180 9.53 -8.97 9.08
CA PRO A 180 10.24 -8.04 9.95
C PRO A 180 11.57 -8.61 10.46
N GLN A 181 11.61 -9.91 10.79
CA GLN A 181 12.84 -10.57 11.21
C GLN A 181 13.84 -10.63 10.06
N ALA A 182 13.41 -11.06 8.87
CA ALA A 182 14.28 -11.14 7.70
C ALA A 182 14.84 -9.75 7.30
N MET A 183 14.05 -8.69 7.41
CA MET A 183 14.51 -7.31 7.20
C MET A 183 15.58 -6.91 8.21
N SER A 184 15.40 -7.25 9.50
CA SER A 184 16.38 -6.99 10.56
C SER A 184 17.69 -7.77 10.36
N GLU A 185 17.60 -9.03 9.94
CA GLU A 185 18.75 -9.86 9.61
C GLU A 185 19.52 -9.31 8.40
N PHE A 186 18.80 -8.90 7.34
CA PHE A 186 19.41 -8.26 6.18
C PHE A 186 20.18 -7.00 6.57
N ALA A 187 19.54 -6.11 7.34
CA ALA A 187 20.16 -4.88 7.85
C ALA A 187 21.44 -5.14 8.65
N SER A 188 21.46 -6.22 9.44
CA SER A 188 22.63 -6.61 10.25
C SER A 188 23.75 -7.20 9.39
N SER A 189 23.40 -7.90 8.31
CA SER A 189 24.36 -8.55 7.40
C SER A 189 25.05 -7.60 6.42
N GLN A 190 24.42 -6.45 6.12
CA GLN A 190 24.90 -5.47 5.15
C GLN A 190 24.89 -4.06 5.78
N PRO A 191 25.72 -3.79 6.82
CA PRO A 191 25.63 -2.55 7.60
C PRO A 191 25.97 -1.27 6.80
N ASP A 192 26.65 -1.42 5.66
CA ASP A 192 27.02 -0.30 4.79
C ASP A 192 26.05 -0.08 3.62
N GLU A 193 25.08 -0.97 3.41
CA GLU A 193 24.07 -0.83 2.35
C GLU A 193 22.72 -0.35 2.91
N PRO A 194 22.05 0.61 2.25
CA PRO A 194 20.74 1.04 2.69
C PRO A 194 19.72 -0.08 2.47
N VAL A 195 19.04 -0.47 3.55
CA VAL A 195 17.96 -1.47 3.54
C VAL A 195 16.78 -1.00 2.69
N VAL A 196 16.55 0.31 2.68
CA VAL A 196 15.45 0.98 1.98
C VAL A 196 15.94 2.28 1.34
N THR A 197 15.33 2.67 0.22
CA THR A 197 15.63 3.91 -0.51
C THR A 197 14.38 4.79 -0.57
N LEU A 198 14.51 6.05 -0.19
CA LEU A 198 13.41 7.02 -0.17
C LEU A 198 12.78 7.20 -1.56
N LEU A 199 11.44 7.26 -1.61
CA LEU A 199 10.71 7.75 -2.77
C LEU A 199 10.45 9.26 -2.60
N PRO A 200 11.18 10.12 -3.33
CA PRO A 200 11.13 11.56 -3.09
C PRO A 200 9.75 12.14 -3.41
N ASN A 201 9.27 13.01 -2.51
CA ASN A 201 7.99 13.72 -2.61
C ASN A 201 6.74 12.81 -2.61
N CYS A 202 6.89 11.53 -2.29
CA CYS A 202 5.77 10.58 -2.17
C CYS A 202 5.16 10.55 -0.76
N ASP A 203 5.58 11.43 0.15
CA ASP A 203 5.07 11.50 1.50
C ASP A 203 3.57 11.78 1.52
N VAL A 204 2.86 11.08 2.41
CA VAL A 204 1.44 11.32 2.67
C VAL A 204 1.23 11.67 4.13
N GLN A 205 0.23 12.48 4.41
CA GLN A 205 -0.12 12.91 5.76
C GLN A 205 -1.50 12.41 6.11
N TRP A 206 -1.59 11.65 7.20
CA TRP A 206 -2.83 11.13 7.75
C TRP A 206 -3.43 12.10 8.76
N SER A 207 -4.75 12.27 8.73
CA SER A 207 -5.53 13.02 9.72
C SER A 207 -6.93 12.39 9.90
N ARG A 208 -7.64 12.80 10.96
CA ARG A 208 -9.08 12.50 11.11
C ARG A 208 -9.96 13.41 10.25
N ASP A 209 -9.40 14.53 9.81
CA ASP A 209 -10.13 15.54 9.04
C ASP A 209 -10.23 15.11 7.57
N LEU A 210 -11.46 14.89 7.13
CA LEU A 210 -11.76 14.62 5.73
C LEU A 210 -11.58 15.90 4.90
N ASP A 211 -10.54 15.96 4.06
CA ASP A 211 -10.44 17.01 3.03
C ASP A 211 -11.60 16.82 2.02
N PRO A 212 -12.58 17.74 1.94
CA PRO A 212 -13.79 17.56 1.14
C PRO A 212 -13.53 17.66 -0.37
N VAL A 213 -12.39 18.21 -0.79
CA VAL A 213 -12.01 18.31 -2.21
C VAL A 213 -11.26 17.05 -2.61
N GLN A 214 -10.34 16.57 -1.75
CA GLN A 214 -9.51 15.42 -2.06
C GLN A 214 -10.16 14.07 -1.76
N HIS A 215 -11.18 14.04 -0.89
CA HIS A 215 -11.88 12.83 -0.49
C HIS A 215 -13.39 12.91 -0.74
N ASP A 216 -13.80 13.57 -1.82
CA ASP A 216 -15.20 13.59 -2.27
C ASP A 216 -15.81 12.19 -2.35
N TYR A 217 -15.03 11.20 -2.76
CA TYR A 217 -15.41 9.79 -2.82
C TYR A 217 -15.75 9.18 -1.45
N ALA A 218 -15.14 9.65 -0.35
CA ALA A 218 -15.30 9.08 0.99
C ALA A 218 -16.45 9.72 1.78
N GLN A 219 -16.94 10.90 1.36
CA GLN A 219 -18.05 11.60 2.03
C GLN A 219 -19.28 10.68 2.17
N ARG A 220 -19.65 9.99 1.09
CA ARG A 220 -20.80 9.09 1.09
C ARG A 220 -20.69 7.99 2.15
N ARG A 221 -19.50 7.40 2.35
CA ARG A 221 -19.29 6.34 3.34
C ARG A 221 -19.42 6.89 4.75
N ASN A 222 -18.84 8.06 5.02
CA ASN A 222 -18.96 8.71 6.32
C ASN A 222 -20.44 9.05 6.63
N ASP A 223 -21.21 9.52 5.65
CA ASP A 223 -22.64 9.79 5.82
C ASP A 223 -23.44 8.50 6.12
N GLU A 224 -23.14 7.40 5.42
CA GLU A 224 -23.76 6.09 5.65
C GLU A 224 -23.47 5.56 7.08
N LEU A 225 -22.24 5.71 7.56
CA LEU A 225 -21.84 5.30 8.92
C LEU A 225 -22.49 6.16 10.01
N GLN A 226 -22.60 7.47 9.79
CA GLN A 226 -23.31 8.38 10.71
C GLN A 226 -24.79 7.99 10.85
N GLN A 227 -25.45 7.62 9.75
CA GLN A 227 -26.84 7.14 9.78
C GLN A 227 -26.98 5.82 10.53
N GLN A 228 -25.96 4.96 10.49
CA GLN A 228 -25.92 3.69 11.21
C GLN A 228 -25.52 3.84 12.68
N SER A 229 -25.25 5.06 13.16
CA SER A 229 -24.82 5.35 14.54
C SER A 229 -23.56 4.57 14.96
N THR A 230 -22.67 4.25 14.01
CA THR A 230 -21.39 3.62 14.30
C THR A 230 -20.38 4.67 14.75
N SER A 231 -19.54 4.35 15.74
CA SER A 231 -18.45 5.23 16.17
C SER A 231 -17.23 5.20 15.26
N ASP A 232 -17.26 4.46 14.15
CA ASP A 232 -16.12 4.34 13.25
C ASP A 232 -15.95 5.60 12.40
N THR A 233 -15.05 6.47 12.84
CA THR A 233 -14.62 7.65 12.09
C THR A 233 -13.48 7.26 11.16
N GLY A 234 -13.61 7.55 9.87
CA GLY A 234 -12.52 7.35 8.90
C GLY A 234 -11.26 8.13 9.25
N ILE A 235 -10.10 7.60 8.85
CA ILE A 235 -8.81 8.27 8.89
C ILE A 235 -8.35 8.45 7.45
N HIS A 236 -7.99 9.67 7.07
CA HIS A 236 -7.80 10.07 5.68
C HIS A 236 -6.37 10.52 5.45
N ALA A 237 -5.84 10.32 4.25
CA ALA A 237 -4.49 10.76 3.90
C ALA A 237 -4.39 11.35 2.50
N VAL A 238 -3.59 12.41 2.40
CA VAL A 238 -3.27 13.12 1.15
C VAL A 238 -1.76 13.21 0.97
N MET A 239 -1.29 13.32 -0.28
CA MET A 239 0.11 13.62 -0.55
C MET A 239 0.50 15.01 -0.02
N VAL A 240 1.56 15.08 0.77
CA VAL A 240 2.08 16.33 1.36
C VAL A 240 2.42 17.36 0.28
N HIS A 241 2.99 16.89 -0.83
CA HIS A 241 3.41 17.74 -1.95
C HIS A 241 2.33 17.86 -3.04
N GLY A 242 1.13 17.32 -2.81
CA GLY A 242 0.03 17.24 -3.77
C GLY A 242 0.25 16.29 -4.95
N GLN A 243 1.50 16.02 -5.33
CA GLN A 243 1.89 15.08 -6.38
C GLN A 243 3.36 14.67 -6.24
N ALA A 244 3.74 13.53 -6.84
CA ALA A 244 5.13 13.14 -7.04
C ALA A 244 5.42 12.81 -8.51
N ILE A 245 6.67 12.99 -8.95
CA ILE A 245 7.12 12.46 -10.24
C ILE A 245 8.15 11.37 -9.95
N VAL A 246 7.84 10.15 -10.33
CA VAL A 246 8.67 8.96 -10.08
C VAL A 246 9.09 8.29 -11.37
N ASP A 247 10.21 7.59 -11.35
CA ASP A 247 10.59 6.67 -12.42
C ASP A 247 9.72 5.41 -12.37
N SER A 248 9.17 5.02 -13.52
CA SER A 248 8.43 3.77 -13.64
C SER A 248 9.37 2.59 -13.48
N THR A 249 9.09 1.73 -12.50
CA THR A 249 9.79 0.45 -12.34
C THR A 249 9.38 -0.57 -13.41
N MET A 250 8.23 -0.36 -14.06
CA MET A 250 7.69 -1.25 -15.08
C MET A 250 8.09 -0.83 -16.50
N MET A 251 8.34 0.46 -16.72
CA MET A 251 8.69 1.04 -18.01
C MET A 251 9.94 1.91 -17.84
N PRO A 252 11.16 1.32 -17.86
CA PRO A 252 12.39 2.08 -17.67
C PRO A 252 12.47 3.30 -18.58
N GLY A 253 12.84 4.45 -18.01
CA GLY A 253 12.90 5.74 -18.73
C GLY A 253 11.57 6.49 -18.81
N THR A 254 10.46 5.89 -18.37
CA THR A 254 9.15 6.58 -18.28
C THR A 254 9.01 7.23 -16.91
N LYS A 255 8.66 8.51 -16.89
CA LYS A 255 8.27 9.23 -15.67
C LYS A 255 6.77 9.13 -15.47
N ILE A 256 6.34 9.02 -14.22
CA ILE A 256 4.92 8.98 -13.86
C ILE A 256 4.64 10.04 -12.82
N LYS A 257 3.65 10.90 -13.07
CA LYS A 257 3.05 11.78 -12.09
C LYS A 257 2.06 10.96 -11.24
N VAL A 258 2.34 10.83 -9.96
CA VAL A 258 1.55 10.08 -8.98
C VAL A 258 0.69 11.04 -8.16
N LEU A 259 -0.56 10.66 -7.96
CA LEU A 259 -1.55 11.32 -7.12
C LEU A 259 -2.21 10.25 -6.25
N ASP A 260 -1.92 10.26 -4.96
CA ASP A 260 -2.41 9.26 -4.01
C ASP A 260 -3.33 9.92 -2.97
N GLN A 261 -4.48 9.29 -2.72
CA GLN A 261 -5.42 9.67 -1.68
C GLN A 261 -5.91 8.39 -1.02
N LEU A 262 -5.91 8.36 0.31
CA LEU A 262 -6.17 7.17 1.10
C LEU A 262 -7.28 7.44 2.11
N SER A 263 -8.10 6.43 2.40
CA SER A 263 -9.09 6.50 3.49
C SER A 263 -9.20 5.14 4.18
N LEU A 264 -9.18 5.14 5.51
CA LEU A 264 -9.08 3.94 6.33
C LEU A 264 -10.14 3.93 7.42
N TRP A 265 -10.87 2.83 7.51
CA TRP A 265 -11.88 2.53 8.52
C TRP A 265 -11.51 1.24 9.28
N ASP A 266 -12.32 0.85 10.25
CA ASP A 266 -12.11 -0.39 10.98
C ASP A 266 -12.25 -1.62 10.08
N ASP A 267 -13.10 -1.58 9.06
CA ASP A 267 -13.41 -2.72 8.18
C ASP A 267 -12.94 -2.53 6.73
N GLN A 268 -12.47 -1.35 6.34
CA GLN A 268 -12.15 -1.03 4.95
C GLN A 268 -10.91 -0.14 4.80
N PHE A 269 -10.21 -0.33 3.69
CA PHE A 269 -9.11 0.52 3.25
C PHE A 269 -9.33 0.92 1.79
N TRP A 270 -9.57 2.21 1.55
CA TRP A 270 -9.82 2.74 0.22
C TRP A 270 -8.57 3.43 -0.32
N ILE A 271 -8.24 3.12 -1.58
CA ILE A 271 -7.04 3.61 -2.26
C ILE A 271 -7.45 4.27 -3.58
N HIS A 272 -7.20 5.56 -3.70
CA HIS A 272 -7.48 6.34 -4.91
C HIS A 272 -6.18 6.79 -5.60
N ASP A 273 -5.36 5.82 -5.98
CA ASP A 273 -4.09 6.07 -6.65
C ASP A 273 -4.30 6.32 -8.16
N ARG A 274 -3.66 7.36 -8.68
CA ARG A 274 -3.67 7.71 -10.10
C ARG A 274 -2.25 8.00 -10.59
N GLY A 275 -1.89 7.37 -11.70
CA GLY A 275 -0.66 7.64 -12.44
C GLY A 275 -0.99 8.34 -13.76
N LEU A 276 -0.38 9.50 -13.99
CA LEU A 276 -0.51 10.26 -15.22
C LEU A 276 0.87 10.45 -15.88
N ASP A 277 0.90 10.60 -17.19
CA ASP A 277 2.08 11.10 -17.88
C ASP A 277 2.32 12.56 -17.46
N PRO A 278 3.52 12.93 -16.98
CA PRO A 278 3.77 14.27 -16.48
C PRO A 278 3.79 15.33 -17.58
N GLU A 279 4.03 14.96 -18.84
CA GLU A 279 4.10 15.88 -19.98
C GLU A 279 2.74 16.04 -20.67
N THR A 280 2.07 14.93 -20.95
CA THR A 280 0.79 14.95 -21.71
C THR A 280 -0.43 15.00 -20.80
N GLY A 281 -0.30 14.56 -19.54
CA GLY A 281 -1.43 14.34 -18.64
C GLY A 281 -2.23 13.07 -18.95
N ASP A 282 -1.76 12.23 -19.89
CA ASP A 282 -2.45 11.00 -20.26
C ASP A 282 -2.48 10.02 -19.09
N PHE A 283 -3.56 9.26 -19.00
CA PHE A 283 -3.74 8.29 -17.94
C PHE A 283 -2.85 7.06 -18.13
N ILE A 284 -2.02 6.73 -17.13
CA ILE A 284 -1.13 5.56 -17.13
C ILE A 284 -1.71 4.42 -16.29
N TYR A 285 -2.10 4.69 -15.05
CA TYR A 285 -2.65 3.66 -14.16
C TYR A 285 -3.64 4.21 -13.13
N GLY A 286 -4.43 3.30 -12.55
CA GLY A 286 -5.51 3.58 -11.60
C GLY A 286 -6.87 3.24 -12.20
N ASN A 287 -7.96 3.60 -11.51
CA ASN A 287 -9.30 3.50 -12.08
C ASN A 287 -9.60 4.72 -12.97
N GLN A 288 -9.91 4.50 -14.25
CA GLN A 288 -10.17 5.58 -15.21
C GLN A 288 -11.45 6.38 -14.94
N ARG A 289 -12.36 5.84 -14.13
CA ARG A 289 -13.61 6.53 -13.72
C ARG A 289 -13.44 7.34 -12.44
N GLY A 290 -12.24 7.37 -11.85
CA GLY A 290 -11.98 8.05 -10.58
C GLY A 290 -12.67 7.38 -9.38
N VAL A 291 -13.01 6.10 -9.49
CA VAL A 291 -13.55 5.32 -8.37
C VAL A 291 -12.39 4.70 -7.60
N PRO A 292 -12.29 4.86 -6.27
CA PRO A 292 -11.21 4.24 -5.50
C PRO A 292 -11.33 2.71 -5.49
N TYR A 293 -10.21 2.03 -5.30
CA TYR A 293 -10.22 0.62 -4.89
C TYR A 293 -10.76 0.53 -3.47
N GLN A 294 -11.86 -0.18 -3.28
CA GLN A 294 -12.51 -0.34 -1.98
C GLN A 294 -12.15 -1.71 -1.41
N LEU A 295 -11.08 -1.77 -0.61
CA LEU A 295 -10.60 -3.03 -0.05
C LEU A 295 -11.30 -3.30 1.29
N GLU A 296 -11.88 -4.47 1.45
CA GLU A 296 -12.45 -4.95 2.71
C GLU A 296 -11.39 -5.68 3.53
N ARG A 297 -11.41 -5.48 4.84
CA ARG A 297 -10.48 -6.13 5.75
C ARG A 297 -10.76 -7.62 5.85
N VAL A 298 -9.77 -8.42 5.50
CA VAL A 298 -9.77 -9.88 5.60
C VAL A 298 -9.25 -10.32 6.97
N THR A 299 -8.17 -9.70 7.45
CA THR A 299 -7.56 -10.03 8.73
C THR A 299 -7.20 -8.80 9.56
N GLN A 300 -7.15 -8.99 10.87
CA GLN A 300 -6.41 -8.12 11.80
C GLN A 300 -5.16 -8.87 12.28
N LEU A 301 -4.05 -8.18 12.40
CA LEU A 301 -2.86 -8.76 13.03
C LEU A 301 -2.88 -8.47 14.52
N LYS A 302 -2.66 -9.50 15.33
CA LYS A 302 -2.58 -9.37 16.78
C LYS A 302 -1.17 -9.76 17.22
N GLN A 303 -0.56 -8.91 18.03
CA GLN A 303 0.73 -9.22 18.63
C GLN A 303 0.51 -10.26 19.73
N THR A 304 1.29 -11.34 19.68
CA THR A 304 1.31 -12.42 20.66
C THR A 304 2.72 -12.57 21.23
N THR A 305 2.89 -13.44 22.23
CA THR A 305 4.21 -13.79 22.76
C THR A 305 5.13 -14.43 21.72
N SER A 306 4.55 -15.06 20.68
CA SER A 306 5.27 -15.69 19.57
C SER A 306 5.46 -14.77 18.34
N GLY A 307 5.08 -13.50 18.43
CA GLY A 307 5.09 -12.57 17.31
C GLY A 307 3.68 -12.24 16.78
N TRP A 308 3.60 -11.72 15.56
CA TRP A 308 2.34 -11.33 14.95
C TRP A 308 1.57 -12.55 14.43
N GLN A 309 0.27 -12.57 14.67
CA GLN A 309 -0.64 -13.61 14.16
C GLN A 309 -1.82 -12.98 13.44
N ARG A 310 -2.22 -13.60 12.32
CA ARG A 310 -3.45 -13.24 11.61
C ARG A 310 -4.67 -13.72 12.37
N HIS A 311 -5.64 -12.83 12.53
CA HIS A 311 -6.99 -13.13 12.98
C HIS A 311 -7.96 -12.79 11.86
N VAL A 312 -8.59 -13.80 11.26
CA VAL A 312 -9.55 -13.60 10.17
C VAL A 312 -10.80 -12.90 10.70
N THR A 313 -11.09 -11.71 10.16
CA THR A 313 -12.27 -10.92 10.48
C THR A 313 -13.36 -11.05 9.43
N ASN A 314 -13.01 -11.42 8.20
CA ASN A 314 -13.96 -11.68 7.11
C ASN A 314 -13.74 -13.07 6.51
N GLN A 315 -14.59 -14.03 6.91
CA GLN A 315 -14.50 -15.42 6.46
C GLN A 315 -14.82 -15.58 4.96
N GLU A 316 -15.64 -14.72 4.37
CA GLU A 316 -16.01 -14.81 2.96
C GLU A 316 -14.84 -14.46 2.02
N LEU A 317 -13.87 -13.71 2.53
CA LEU A 317 -12.67 -13.28 1.82
C LEU A 317 -11.39 -14.02 2.24
N GLN A 318 -11.45 -14.92 3.23
CA GLN A 318 -10.26 -15.63 3.74
C GLN A 318 -9.51 -16.41 2.66
N TRP A 319 -10.23 -16.88 1.63
CA TRP A 319 -9.64 -17.58 0.49
C TRP A 319 -8.58 -16.72 -0.24
N THR A 320 -8.64 -15.39 -0.13
CA THR A 320 -7.68 -14.48 -0.78
C THR A 320 -6.29 -14.51 -0.13
N LEU A 321 -6.17 -15.03 1.09
CA LEU A 321 -4.91 -15.13 1.87
C LEU A 321 -3.90 -16.13 1.29
N GLY A 322 -4.33 -16.96 0.33
CA GLY A 322 -3.46 -17.86 -0.41
C GLY A 322 -3.89 -19.33 -0.37
N PRO A 323 -3.09 -20.24 -0.95
CA PRO A 323 -3.49 -21.63 -1.18
C PRO A 323 -3.79 -22.46 0.07
N THR A 324 -3.30 -22.07 1.24
CA THR A 324 -3.59 -22.76 2.52
C THR A 324 -4.97 -22.45 3.07
N TRP A 325 -5.66 -21.44 2.55
CA TRP A 325 -6.95 -20.93 3.04
C TRP A 325 -8.13 -21.26 2.11
N ARG A 326 -7.91 -22.06 1.07
CA ARG A 326 -8.92 -22.39 0.06
C ARG A 326 -8.63 -23.70 -0.64
N THR A 327 -9.64 -24.26 -1.31
CA THR A 327 -9.43 -25.33 -2.28
C THR A 327 -9.20 -24.77 -3.69
N ALA A 328 -8.74 -25.62 -4.61
CA ALA A 328 -8.57 -25.23 -6.02
C ALA A 328 -9.92 -24.94 -6.69
N GLU A 329 -10.96 -25.69 -6.35
CA GLU A 329 -12.32 -25.54 -6.86
C GLU A 329 -12.96 -24.23 -6.40
N GLU A 330 -12.82 -23.92 -5.10
CA GLU A 330 -13.26 -22.64 -4.55
C GLU A 330 -12.56 -21.49 -5.26
N TYR A 331 -11.23 -21.58 -5.42
CA TYR A 331 -10.46 -20.54 -6.10
C TYR A 331 -10.95 -20.31 -7.53
N GLN A 332 -11.14 -21.39 -8.28
CA GLN A 332 -11.60 -21.29 -9.67
C GLN A 332 -13.00 -20.68 -9.76
N ALA A 333 -13.92 -21.08 -8.88
CA ALA A 333 -15.26 -20.50 -8.83
C ALA A 333 -15.22 -18.98 -8.53
N LYS A 334 -14.37 -18.56 -7.59
CA LYS A 334 -14.18 -17.14 -7.27
C LYS A 334 -13.60 -16.36 -8.46
N LEU A 335 -12.61 -16.94 -9.15
CA LEU A 335 -12.03 -16.35 -10.37
C LEU A 335 -13.04 -16.23 -11.51
N ASP A 336 -13.88 -17.23 -11.71
CA ASP A 336 -14.88 -17.22 -12.77
C ASP A 336 -15.89 -16.08 -12.56
N ALA A 337 -16.29 -15.83 -11.30
CA ALA A 337 -17.18 -14.74 -10.94
C ALA A 337 -16.60 -13.34 -11.25
N VAL A 338 -15.27 -13.18 -11.28
CA VAL A 338 -14.60 -11.92 -11.65
C VAL A 338 -14.20 -11.85 -13.14
N GLY A 339 -14.70 -12.79 -13.96
CA GLY A 339 -14.42 -12.85 -15.40
C GLY A 339 -13.07 -13.48 -15.74
N GLY A 340 -12.55 -14.34 -14.86
CA GLY A 340 -11.23 -14.95 -14.92
C GLY A 340 -10.12 -14.06 -14.35
N GLY A 341 -9.02 -14.66 -13.87
CA GLY A 341 -7.88 -13.90 -13.33
C GLY A 341 -7.20 -13.02 -14.39
N VAL A 342 -6.41 -12.03 -13.96
CA VAL A 342 -5.74 -11.05 -14.86
C VAL A 342 -4.93 -11.76 -15.96
N SER A 343 -4.34 -12.92 -15.66
CA SER A 343 -3.61 -13.76 -16.62
C SER A 343 -4.47 -14.29 -17.77
N SER A 344 -5.74 -14.59 -17.49
CA SER A 344 -6.70 -15.07 -18.50
C SER A 344 -7.13 -13.96 -19.46
N GLN A 345 -7.18 -12.71 -18.96
CA GLN A 345 -7.56 -11.55 -19.75
C GLN A 345 -6.41 -11.04 -20.63
N LEU A 346 -5.16 -11.09 -20.14
CA LEU A 346 -3.97 -10.74 -20.93
C LEU A 346 -3.78 -11.68 -22.14
N ASN A 347 -4.05 -12.98 -21.98
CA ASN A 347 -3.93 -13.95 -23.07
C ASN A 347 -5.06 -13.86 -24.13
N ARG A 348 -6.17 -13.19 -23.84
CA ARG A 348 -7.26 -12.99 -24.83
C ARG A 348 -6.97 -11.85 -25.81
N ARG A 349 -6.14 -10.86 -25.44
CA ARG A 349 -5.79 -9.72 -26.32
C ARG A 349 -4.68 -10.04 -27.33
N SER A 350 -3.98 -11.15 -27.20
CA SER A 350 -2.94 -11.59 -28.14
C SER A 350 -3.47 -12.49 -29.27
N LYS A 351 -4.79 -12.63 -29.38
CA LYS A 351 -5.50 -13.29 -30.48
C LYS A 351 -6.38 -12.25 -31.16
#